data_AF-A0A8I1R3W6-F1
#
_entry.id   AF-A0A8I1R3W6-F1
#
_cell.length_a   1.000
_cell.length_b   1.000
_cell.length_c   1.000
_cell.angle_alpha   90.00
_cell.angle_beta   90.00
_cell.angle_gamma   90.00
#
_symmetry.space_group_name_H-M   'P 1'
#
loop_
_entity.id
_entity.type
_entity.pdbx_description
1 polymer ?
#
loop_
_entity_poly.entity_id
_entity_poly.type
_entity_poly.pdbx_seq_one_letter_code
_entity_poly.pdbx_strand_id
1 'polypeptide(L)'
;MSQRPGKGSRKASSPAGLFAESAAPMAAAAPHYHGHRERLRARFQEAGADALPDYELLELLLFRSIPQRDVKPLAKELVQRFGSFAEVLAAPIARLTEVKGVGEGVALDLKIVEAALRRMAKGAVAKRTVLSSWSSVIDYCRMAMAFAEREQFRILFLDKKNALIADEVQQTGTVDHTPVYPREVMRRALELSASAIILVHNHPTQPISITLDHAPNR
;
A
#
# COMPACT_ATOMS: atom_id res chain seq x y z
N MET A 1 48.37 -38.67 -65.58
CA MET A 1 48.41 -39.45 -64.33
C MET A 1 49.48 -38.85 -63.44
N SER A 2 49.04 -38.43 -62.26
CA SER A 2 49.79 -37.65 -61.27
C SER A 2 50.78 -38.54 -60.52
N GLN A 3 52.02 -38.07 -60.30
CA GLN A 3 52.51 -37.67 -58.97
C GLN A 3 53.98 -37.21 -59.03
N ARG A 4 54.23 -36.04 -58.43
CA ARG A 4 55.53 -35.43 -58.19
C ARG A 4 56.08 -35.80 -56.80
N PRO A 5 57.40 -35.67 -56.57
CA PRO A 5 58.10 -36.17 -55.39
C PRO A 5 58.41 -35.11 -54.32
N GLY A 6 58.78 -35.57 -53.11
CA GLY A 6 60.08 -35.21 -52.51
C GLY A 6 60.18 -34.19 -51.36
N LYS A 7 60.72 -34.69 -50.24
CA LYS A 7 61.75 -34.11 -49.34
C LYS A 7 61.39 -33.00 -48.34
N GLY A 8 61.78 -33.24 -47.08
CA GLY A 8 61.74 -32.24 -45.99
C GLY A 8 63.04 -31.43 -45.84
N SER A 9 63.01 -30.43 -44.95
CA SER A 9 64.13 -29.98 -44.09
C SER A 9 63.67 -28.81 -43.17
N ARG A 10 64.60 -28.28 -42.37
CA ARG A 10 64.44 -27.68 -41.03
C ARG A 10 64.32 -26.14 -40.99
N LYS A 11 63.72 -25.68 -39.87
CA LYS A 11 64.01 -24.53 -38.97
C LYS A 11 64.11 -23.07 -39.47
N ALA A 12 63.36 -22.24 -38.71
CA ALA A 12 63.66 -20.93 -38.09
C ALA A 12 63.51 -19.63 -38.90
N SER A 13 62.56 -18.77 -38.47
CA SER A 13 62.81 -17.39 -37.98
C SER A 13 61.47 -16.68 -37.69
N SER A 14 61.43 -15.92 -36.58
CA SER A 14 60.31 -15.08 -36.12
C SER A 14 60.35 -13.71 -36.84
N PRO A 15 59.28 -12.88 -36.84
CA PRO A 15 58.95 -12.14 -35.63
C PRO A 15 57.45 -11.95 -35.34
N ALA A 16 57.22 -11.46 -34.12
CA ALA A 16 55.97 -11.09 -33.50
C ALA A 16 55.06 -10.17 -34.33
N GLY A 17 53.76 -10.37 -34.17
CA GLY A 17 52.74 -9.39 -34.54
C GLY A 17 51.33 -9.95 -34.43
N LEU A 18 50.54 -9.32 -33.55
CA LEU A 18 49.07 -9.28 -33.53
C LEU A 18 48.38 -10.34 -32.67
N PHE A 19 48.21 -9.94 -31.40
CA PHE A 19 47.20 -10.41 -30.47
C PHE A 19 45.84 -10.59 -31.17
N ALA A 20 45.36 -11.83 -31.25
CA ALA A 20 43.94 -12.11 -31.38
C ALA A 20 43.43 -12.49 -29.99
N GLU A 21 43.14 -11.46 -29.20
CA GLU A 21 42.39 -11.59 -27.96
C GLU A 21 41.02 -12.16 -28.34
N SER A 22 40.72 -13.38 -27.88
CA SER A 22 39.40 -13.98 -28.07
C SER A 22 38.40 -13.14 -27.30
N ALA A 23 37.62 -12.33 -28.02
CA ALA A 23 36.47 -11.62 -27.45
C ALA A 23 35.49 -12.67 -26.91
N ALA A 24 35.56 -12.91 -25.60
CA ALA A 24 34.51 -13.58 -24.87
C ALA A 24 33.19 -12.83 -25.13
N PRO A 25 32.06 -13.52 -25.30
CA PRO A 25 30.79 -12.84 -25.49
C PRO A 25 30.53 -11.97 -24.25
N MET A 26 30.43 -10.66 -24.44
CA MET A 26 29.97 -9.74 -23.41
C MET A 26 28.63 -10.26 -22.91
N ALA A 27 28.62 -10.80 -21.69
CA ALA A 27 27.39 -11.11 -20.99
C ALA A 27 26.53 -9.85 -21.02
N ALA A 28 25.38 -9.94 -21.69
CA ALA A 28 24.40 -8.86 -21.74
C ALA A 28 24.12 -8.44 -20.29
N ALA A 29 24.49 -7.19 -19.96
CA ALA A 29 24.34 -6.67 -18.61
C ALA A 29 22.89 -6.88 -18.17
N ALA A 30 22.72 -7.64 -17.08
CA ALA A 30 21.41 -7.94 -16.56
C ALA A 30 20.64 -6.61 -16.36
N PRO A 31 19.41 -6.50 -16.88
CA PRO A 31 18.66 -5.25 -16.80
C PRO A 31 18.62 -4.70 -15.37
N HIS A 32 18.81 -3.37 -15.23
CA HIS A 32 18.98 -2.65 -13.97
C HIS A 32 17.87 -2.91 -12.91
N TYR A 33 16.72 -3.43 -13.33
CA TYR A 33 15.58 -3.76 -12.47
C TYR A 33 15.68 -5.11 -11.74
N HIS A 34 16.56 -6.03 -12.15
CA HIS A 34 16.64 -7.37 -11.52
C HIS A 34 17.04 -7.28 -10.04
N GLY A 35 18.09 -6.51 -9.72
CA GLY A 35 18.50 -6.31 -8.33
C GLY A 35 17.55 -5.41 -7.53
N HIS A 36 16.76 -4.57 -8.19
CA HIS A 36 15.79 -3.69 -7.51
C HIS A 36 14.70 -4.49 -6.81
N ARG A 37 14.14 -5.50 -7.48
CA ARG A 37 13.11 -6.39 -6.92
C ARG A 37 13.60 -7.09 -5.64
N GLU A 38 14.82 -7.59 -5.65
CA GLU A 38 15.44 -8.29 -4.51
C GLU A 38 15.71 -7.34 -3.35
N ARG A 39 16.32 -6.18 -3.62
CA ARG A 39 16.53 -5.14 -2.59
C ARG A 39 15.23 -4.66 -1.96
N LEU A 40 14.17 -4.53 -2.77
CA LEU A 40 12.86 -4.08 -2.27
C LEU A 40 12.23 -5.10 -1.32
N ARG A 41 12.34 -6.39 -1.66
CA ARG A 41 11.88 -7.49 -0.80
C ARG A 41 12.69 -7.57 0.50
N ALA A 42 14.01 -7.46 0.43
CA ALA A 42 14.87 -7.45 1.61
C ALA A 42 14.49 -6.31 2.56
N ARG A 43 14.31 -5.09 2.03
CA ARG A 43 13.88 -3.95 2.84
C ARG A 43 12.50 -4.13 3.45
N PHE A 44 11.53 -4.71 2.74
CA PHE A 44 10.22 -5.05 3.32
C PHE A 44 10.35 -6.07 4.45
N GLN A 45 11.24 -7.07 4.31
CA GLN A 45 11.47 -8.09 5.33
C GLN A 45 12.17 -7.53 6.58
N GLU A 46 13.12 -6.62 6.41
CA GLU A 46 13.91 -6.04 7.50
C GLU A 46 13.16 -4.93 8.25
N ALA A 47 12.49 -4.05 7.52
CA ALA A 47 11.95 -2.81 8.06
C ALA A 47 10.41 -2.70 7.98
N GLY A 48 9.75 -3.69 7.39
CA GLY A 48 8.28 -3.73 7.29
C GLY A 48 7.69 -2.77 6.25
N ALA A 49 6.37 -2.63 6.28
CA ALA A 49 5.62 -1.80 5.32
C ALA A 49 5.85 -0.30 5.53
N ASP A 50 6.03 0.16 6.78
CA ASP A 50 6.19 1.58 7.12
C ASP A 50 7.47 2.20 6.55
N ALA A 51 8.45 1.37 6.20
CA ALA A 51 9.70 1.79 5.58
C ALA A 51 9.61 2.01 4.06
N LEU A 52 8.43 1.80 3.47
CA LEU A 52 8.21 1.85 2.03
C LEU A 52 7.15 2.90 1.68
N PRO A 53 7.42 3.80 0.72
CA PRO A 53 6.39 4.64 0.14
C PRO A 53 5.39 3.81 -0.66
N ASP A 54 4.19 4.34 -0.84
CA ASP A 54 3.06 3.70 -1.51
C ASP A 54 3.40 3.06 -2.87
N TYR A 55 4.16 3.77 -3.70
CA TYR A 55 4.54 3.25 -5.02
C TYR A 55 5.44 2.01 -4.89
N GLU A 56 6.30 1.93 -3.88
CA GLU A 56 7.17 0.77 -3.66
C GLU A 56 6.39 -0.43 -3.09
N LEU A 57 5.39 -0.17 -2.26
CA LEU A 57 4.47 -1.22 -1.81
C LEU A 57 3.64 -1.77 -2.98
N LEU A 58 3.21 -0.91 -3.92
CA LEU A 58 2.59 -1.33 -5.17
C LEU A 58 3.55 -2.12 -6.06
N GLU A 59 4.82 -1.73 -6.17
CA GLU A 59 5.82 -2.49 -6.93
C GLU A 59 5.90 -3.95 -6.44
N LEU A 60 5.94 -4.15 -5.11
CA LEU A 60 5.97 -5.50 -4.52
C LEU A 60 4.76 -6.36 -4.89
N LEU A 61 3.57 -5.74 -4.97
CA LEU A 61 2.35 -6.42 -5.39
C LEU A 61 2.37 -6.72 -6.89
N LEU A 62 2.70 -5.71 -7.72
CA LEU A 62 2.74 -5.82 -9.18
C LEU A 62 3.80 -6.81 -9.67
N PHE A 63 4.88 -7.04 -8.92
CA PHE A 63 5.87 -8.06 -9.25
C PHE A 63 5.30 -9.47 -9.36
N ARG A 64 4.18 -9.75 -8.69
CA ARG A 64 3.48 -11.04 -8.74
C ARG A 64 2.61 -11.17 -9.99
N SER A 65 1.96 -10.07 -10.39
CA SER A 65 1.05 -10.01 -11.53
C SER A 65 1.76 -9.78 -12.87
N ILE A 66 2.91 -9.10 -12.85
CA ILE A 66 3.69 -8.74 -14.04
C ILE A 66 5.14 -9.24 -13.86
N PRO A 67 5.44 -10.47 -14.31
CA PRO A 67 6.79 -11.02 -14.23
C PRO A 67 7.75 -10.31 -15.21
N GLN A 68 9.00 -10.14 -14.79
CA GLN A 68 10.14 -9.73 -15.64
C GLN A 68 10.01 -8.38 -16.37
N ARG A 69 9.20 -7.45 -15.85
CA ARG A 69 9.13 -6.06 -16.34
C ARG A 69 9.48 -5.06 -15.24
N ASP A 70 9.95 -3.89 -15.64
CA ASP A 70 10.02 -2.74 -14.75
C ASP A 70 8.61 -2.21 -14.47
N VAL A 71 8.14 -2.40 -13.24
CA VAL A 71 6.81 -1.97 -12.79
C VAL A 71 6.86 -0.64 -12.04
N LYS A 72 8.05 -0.06 -11.80
CA LYS A 72 8.19 1.21 -11.08
C LYS A 72 7.48 2.37 -11.78
N PRO A 73 7.56 2.54 -13.12
CA PRO A 73 6.80 3.58 -13.81
C PRO A 73 5.29 3.39 -13.64
N LEU A 74 4.82 2.16 -13.75
CA LEU A 74 3.39 1.82 -13.59
C LEU A 74 2.90 2.08 -12.17
N ALA A 75 3.67 1.68 -11.16
CA ALA A 75 3.33 1.93 -9.77
C ALA A 75 3.24 3.44 -9.47
N LYS A 76 4.19 4.23 -9.98
CA LYS A 76 4.16 5.70 -9.84
C LYS A 76 2.98 6.32 -10.58
N GLU A 77 2.65 5.86 -11.78
CA GLU A 77 1.49 6.34 -12.54
C GLU A 77 0.18 6.05 -11.79
N LEU A 78 0.04 4.85 -11.21
CA LEU A 78 -1.10 4.47 -10.40
C LEU A 78 -1.26 5.37 -9.17
N VAL A 79 -0.18 5.55 -8.39
CA VAL A 79 -0.21 6.45 -7.22
C VAL A 79 -0.49 7.89 -7.65
N GLN A 80 0.11 8.37 -8.73
CA GLN A 80 -0.14 9.73 -9.22
C GLN A 80 -1.59 9.95 -9.65
N ARG A 81 -2.23 8.94 -10.25
CA ARG A 81 -3.61 9.03 -10.76
C ARG A 81 -4.66 8.88 -9.67
N PHE A 82 -4.42 8.00 -8.70
CA PHE A 82 -5.41 7.64 -7.69
C PHE A 82 -5.11 8.20 -6.30
N GLY A 83 -3.87 8.60 -6.03
CA GLY A 83 -3.42 9.29 -4.81
C GLY A 83 -2.45 8.45 -3.96
N SER A 84 -2.90 7.29 -3.48
CA SER A 84 -2.19 6.44 -2.53
C SER A 84 -2.32 4.94 -2.85
N PHE A 85 -1.56 4.09 -2.15
CA PHE A 85 -1.68 2.63 -2.23
C PHE A 85 -3.13 2.18 -1.99
N ALA A 86 -3.76 2.74 -0.96
CA ALA A 86 -5.13 2.41 -0.58
C ALA A 86 -6.15 2.86 -1.63
N GLU A 87 -5.97 4.06 -2.21
CA GLU A 87 -6.84 4.57 -3.27
C GLU A 87 -6.69 3.80 -4.58
N VAL A 88 -5.48 3.33 -4.91
CA VAL A 88 -5.26 2.42 -6.04
C VAL A 88 -6.03 1.11 -5.84
N LEU A 89 -5.98 0.51 -4.65
CA LEU A 89 -6.76 -0.70 -4.35
C LEU A 89 -8.26 -0.45 -4.42
N ALA A 90 -8.74 0.71 -3.99
CA ALA A 90 -10.16 1.05 -3.97
C ALA A 90 -10.73 1.43 -5.35
N ALA A 91 -9.90 1.94 -6.27
CA ALA A 91 -10.31 2.45 -7.58
C ALA A 91 -11.13 1.42 -8.41
N PRO A 92 -12.26 1.79 -9.05
CA PRO A 92 -13.05 0.85 -9.85
C PRO A 92 -12.24 0.15 -10.95
N ILE A 93 -12.57 -1.11 -11.27
CA ILE A 93 -11.84 -1.89 -12.30
C ILE A 93 -11.76 -1.12 -13.62
N ALA A 94 -12.87 -0.52 -14.08
CA ALA A 94 -12.90 0.26 -15.32
C ALA A 94 -11.85 1.38 -15.33
N ARG A 95 -11.67 2.09 -14.21
CA ARG A 95 -10.69 3.16 -14.06
C ARG A 95 -9.27 2.64 -13.99
N LEU A 96 -9.05 1.50 -13.33
CA LEU A 96 -7.75 0.84 -13.28
C LEU A 96 -7.30 0.41 -14.68
N THR A 97 -8.19 -0.17 -15.48
CA THR A 97 -7.88 -0.65 -16.84
C THR A 97 -7.66 0.47 -17.86
N GLU A 98 -8.00 1.72 -17.54
CA GLU A 98 -7.63 2.88 -18.36
C GLU A 98 -6.12 3.21 -18.26
N VAL A 99 -5.40 2.66 -17.28
CA VAL A 99 -3.95 2.87 -17.10
C VAL A 99 -3.19 1.88 -17.97
N LYS A 100 -2.29 2.39 -18.83
CA LYS A 100 -1.52 1.55 -19.74
C LYS A 100 -0.62 0.60 -18.97
N GLY A 101 -0.85 -0.70 -19.12
CA GLY A 101 -0.11 -1.74 -18.41
C GLY A 101 -0.90 -2.41 -17.28
N VAL A 102 -2.10 -1.90 -16.96
CA VAL A 102 -3.07 -2.59 -16.11
C VAL A 102 -4.07 -3.35 -16.99
N GLY A 103 -3.80 -4.63 -17.21
CA GLY A 103 -4.77 -5.55 -17.79
C GLY A 103 -5.77 -6.08 -16.76
N GLU A 104 -6.73 -6.87 -17.22
CA GLU A 104 -7.76 -7.49 -16.36
C GLU A 104 -7.16 -8.30 -15.21
N GLY A 105 -6.08 -9.05 -15.45
CA GLY A 105 -5.41 -9.84 -14.41
C GLY A 105 -4.79 -8.98 -13.30
N VAL A 106 -4.13 -7.87 -13.66
CA VAL A 106 -3.56 -6.94 -12.68
C VAL A 106 -4.68 -6.26 -11.88
N ALA A 107 -5.73 -5.82 -12.56
CA ALA A 107 -6.89 -5.23 -11.90
C ALA A 107 -7.56 -6.23 -10.94
N LEU A 108 -7.72 -7.49 -11.33
CA LEU A 108 -8.25 -8.55 -10.47
C LEU A 108 -7.38 -8.77 -9.24
N ASP A 109 -6.06 -8.86 -9.38
CA ASP A 109 -5.15 -9.06 -8.25
C ASP A 109 -5.23 -7.90 -7.24
N LEU A 110 -5.28 -6.65 -7.72
CA LEU A 110 -5.51 -5.49 -6.86
C LEU A 110 -6.85 -5.60 -6.11
N LYS A 111 -7.89 -6.08 -6.78
CA LYS A 111 -9.23 -6.28 -6.18
C LYS A 111 -9.31 -7.45 -5.22
N ILE A 112 -8.50 -8.48 -5.40
CA ILE A 112 -8.36 -9.56 -4.42
C ILE A 112 -7.78 -9.00 -3.11
N VAL A 113 -6.75 -8.15 -3.20
CA VAL A 113 -6.16 -7.49 -2.02
C VAL A 113 -7.16 -6.54 -1.35
N GLU A 114 -7.88 -5.73 -2.13
CA GLU A 114 -8.94 -4.87 -1.62
C GLU A 114 -10.04 -5.68 -0.90
N ALA A 115 -10.49 -6.79 -1.49
CA ALA A 115 -11.50 -7.66 -0.90
C ALA A 115 -11.01 -8.31 0.39
N ALA A 116 -9.75 -8.72 0.46
CA ALA A 116 -9.13 -9.24 1.67
C ALA A 116 -9.10 -8.17 2.78
N LEU A 117 -8.67 -6.95 2.44
CA LEU A 117 -8.68 -5.81 3.36
C LEU A 117 -10.09 -5.51 3.88
N ARG A 118 -11.08 -5.44 2.98
CA ARG A 118 -12.49 -5.23 3.34
C ARG A 118 -13.02 -6.35 4.24
N ARG A 119 -12.65 -7.61 3.99
CA ARG A 119 -13.04 -8.76 4.83
C ARG A 119 -12.37 -8.72 6.20
N MET A 120 -11.10 -8.32 6.28
CA MET A 120 -10.41 -8.12 7.56
C MET A 120 -11.03 -6.98 8.35
N ALA A 121 -11.32 -5.84 7.71
CA ALA A 121 -12.00 -4.72 8.34
C ALA A 121 -13.39 -5.14 8.86
N LYS A 122 -14.17 -5.88 8.06
CA LYS A 122 -15.46 -6.47 8.49
C LYS A 122 -15.30 -7.55 9.57
N GLY A 123 -14.23 -8.34 9.55
CA GLY A 123 -13.93 -9.37 10.55
C GLY A 123 -13.47 -8.79 11.89
N ALA A 124 -12.77 -7.64 11.87
CA ALA A 124 -12.47 -6.82 13.04
C ALA A 124 -13.71 -6.13 13.62
N VAL A 125 -14.84 -6.12 12.89
CA VAL A 125 -16.16 -5.78 13.43
C VAL A 125 -16.81 -7.00 14.12
N ALA A 126 -16.44 -8.25 13.76
CA ALA A 126 -16.96 -9.47 14.38
C ALA A 126 -16.27 -9.85 15.71
N LYS A 127 -15.02 -9.43 15.93
CA LYS A 127 -14.40 -9.33 17.27
C LYS A 127 -14.20 -7.85 17.54
N ARG A 128 -15.06 -7.25 18.38
CA ARG A 128 -15.03 -5.82 18.74
C ARG A 128 -13.59 -5.30 18.80
N THR A 129 -13.27 -4.34 17.94
CA THR A 129 -11.92 -3.76 17.85
C THR A 129 -11.56 -3.14 19.20
N VAL A 130 -10.50 -3.62 19.85
CA VAL A 130 -10.07 -3.09 21.15
C VAL A 130 -9.20 -1.86 20.92
N LEU A 131 -9.67 -0.71 21.37
CA LEU A 131 -8.96 0.57 21.30
C LEU A 131 -8.21 0.78 22.62
N SER A 132 -7.13 0.04 22.83
CA SER A 132 -6.38 0.02 24.10
C SER A 132 -5.36 1.15 24.26
N SER A 133 -5.09 1.90 23.21
CA SER A 133 -4.18 3.05 23.24
C SER A 133 -4.67 4.20 22.39
N TRP A 134 -4.17 5.40 22.66
CA TRP A 134 -4.44 6.56 21.82
C TRP A 134 -4.03 6.37 20.36
N SER A 135 -2.88 5.72 20.12
CA SER A 135 -2.44 5.36 18.77
C SER A 135 -3.46 4.47 18.07
N SER A 136 -4.01 3.46 18.76
CA SER A 136 -5.03 2.57 18.17
C SER A 136 -6.32 3.31 17.80
N VAL A 137 -6.71 4.34 18.57
CA VAL A 137 -7.86 5.19 18.26
C VAL A 137 -7.59 6.00 17.00
N ILE A 138 -6.41 6.62 16.91
CA ILE A 138 -5.99 7.42 15.75
C ILE A 138 -5.90 6.57 14.49
N ASP A 139 -5.30 5.37 14.58
CA ASP A 139 -5.15 4.47 13.44
C ASP A 139 -6.51 3.96 12.96
N TYR A 140 -7.38 3.57 13.90
CA TYR A 140 -8.77 3.23 13.58
C TYR A 140 -9.50 4.39 12.88
N CYS A 141 -9.39 5.60 13.42
CA CYS A 141 -10.02 6.80 12.88
C CYS A 141 -9.48 7.13 11.48
N ARG A 142 -8.18 7.02 11.26
CA ARG A 142 -7.55 7.18 9.95
C ARG A 142 -8.10 6.17 8.97
N MET A 143 -8.17 4.89 9.33
CA MET A 143 -8.71 3.85 8.44
C MET A 143 -10.20 4.05 8.14
N ALA A 144 -11.01 4.37 9.15
CA ALA A 144 -12.45 4.55 9.03
C ALA A 144 -12.84 5.80 8.23
N MET A 145 -11.99 6.84 8.24
CA MET A 145 -12.25 8.14 7.60
C MET A 145 -11.30 8.45 6.43
N ALA A 146 -10.38 7.55 6.06
CA ALA A 146 -9.35 7.76 5.05
C ALA A 146 -9.89 8.22 3.69
N PHE A 147 -11.12 7.83 3.33
CA PHE A 147 -11.76 8.16 2.05
C PHE A 147 -12.91 9.16 2.19
N ALA A 148 -13.07 9.79 3.35
CA ALA A 148 -14.14 10.76 3.57
C ALA A 148 -13.74 12.13 3.02
N GLU A 149 -14.25 12.49 1.84
CA GLU A 149 -14.05 13.81 1.20
C GLU A 149 -14.74 14.98 1.95
N ARG A 150 -15.47 14.69 3.03
CA ARG A 150 -16.29 15.64 3.79
C ARG A 150 -15.97 15.55 5.27
N GLU A 151 -16.14 16.66 5.99
CA GLU A 151 -16.13 16.68 7.45
C GLU A 151 -17.20 15.73 7.98
N GLN A 152 -16.82 14.93 8.99
CA GLN A 152 -17.65 13.98 9.69
C GLN A 152 -17.49 14.20 11.19
N PHE A 153 -18.62 14.21 11.89
CA PHE A 153 -18.64 14.02 13.34
C PHE A 153 -19.11 12.60 13.63
N ARG A 154 -18.32 11.87 14.43
CA ARG A 154 -18.46 10.45 14.70
C ARG A 154 -18.40 10.18 16.20
N ILE A 155 -19.12 9.17 16.64
CA ILE A 155 -19.12 8.69 18.02
C ILE A 155 -18.78 7.20 18.02
N LEU A 156 -17.73 6.87 18.77
CA LEU A 156 -17.33 5.49 19.04
C LEU A 156 -17.88 5.08 20.41
N PHE A 157 -18.66 4.01 20.45
CA PHE A 157 -19.22 3.45 21.69
C PHE A 157 -18.40 2.23 22.11
N LEU A 158 -17.88 2.22 23.34
CA LEU A 158 -16.94 1.21 23.84
C LEU A 158 -17.49 0.44 25.03
N ASP A 159 -17.11 -0.82 25.17
CA ASP A 159 -17.37 -1.61 26.38
C ASP A 159 -16.27 -1.42 27.46
N LYS A 160 -16.44 -2.09 28.61
CA LYS A 160 -15.48 -2.03 29.74
C LYS A 160 -14.06 -2.49 29.41
N LYS A 161 -13.86 -3.18 28.27
CA LYS A 161 -12.55 -3.63 27.78
C LYS A 161 -12.01 -2.72 26.68
N ASN A 162 -12.60 -1.54 26.50
CA ASN A 162 -12.34 -0.62 25.39
C ASN A 162 -12.60 -1.24 24.01
N ALA A 163 -13.47 -2.27 23.94
CA ALA A 163 -13.82 -2.87 22.68
C ALA A 163 -14.97 -2.10 22.02
N LEU A 164 -14.80 -1.77 20.74
CA LEU A 164 -15.75 -1.01 19.96
C LEU A 164 -17.06 -1.78 19.77
N ILE A 165 -18.12 -1.28 20.40
CA ILE A 165 -19.50 -1.79 20.31
C ILE A 165 -20.15 -1.27 19.03
N ALA A 166 -20.04 0.04 18.78
CA ALA A 166 -20.61 0.70 17.62
C ALA A 166 -19.78 1.90 17.20
N ASP A 167 -19.82 2.19 15.91
CA ASP A 167 -19.18 3.32 15.27
C ASP A 167 -20.24 4.06 14.45
N GLU A 168 -20.62 5.27 14.89
CA GLU A 168 -21.75 6.01 14.32
C GLU A 168 -21.35 7.41 13.86
N VAL A 169 -21.61 7.72 12.59
CA VAL A 169 -21.46 9.07 12.04
C VAL A 169 -22.75 9.84 12.32
N GLN A 170 -22.66 10.93 13.09
CA GLN A 170 -23.80 11.80 13.42
C GLN A 170 -23.96 12.96 12.43
N GLN A 171 -22.89 13.37 11.75
CA GLN A 171 -22.91 14.46 10.78
C GLN A 171 -21.95 14.20 9.62
N THR A 172 -22.34 14.61 8.41
CA THR A 172 -21.47 14.66 7.22
C THR A 172 -21.70 15.96 6.44
N GLY A 173 -20.67 16.77 6.15
CA GLY A 173 -20.78 17.98 5.31
C GLY A 173 -20.07 19.23 5.88
N THR A 174 -20.11 20.36 5.16
CA THR A 174 -19.56 21.65 5.62
C THR A 174 -20.41 22.23 6.74
N VAL A 175 -19.79 22.51 7.91
CA VAL A 175 -20.10 23.41 9.07
C VAL A 175 -21.53 24.00 9.27
N ASP A 176 -22.59 23.48 8.67
CA ASP A 176 -23.96 23.80 9.03
C ASP A 176 -24.39 22.82 10.12
N HIS A 177 -23.90 23.15 11.32
CA HIS A 177 -24.19 22.60 12.63
C HIS A 177 -25.59 21.96 12.73
N THR A 178 -25.66 20.63 12.59
CA THR A 178 -26.70 19.91 13.33
C THR A 178 -26.17 19.81 14.76
N PRO A 179 -26.83 20.40 15.77
CA PRO A 179 -26.33 20.33 17.13
C PRO A 179 -26.24 18.88 17.57
N VAL A 180 -25.05 18.43 17.99
CA VAL A 180 -24.91 17.15 18.68
C VAL A 180 -25.54 17.33 20.04
N TYR A 181 -26.71 16.72 20.27
CA TYR A 181 -27.42 16.82 21.53
C TYR A 181 -26.86 15.80 22.53
N PRO A 182 -26.19 16.23 23.63
CA PRO A 182 -25.60 15.30 24.58
C PRO A 182 -26.61 14.29 25.14
N ARG A 183 -27.87 14.71 25.29
CA ARG A 183 -28.97 13.84 25.71
C ARG A 183 -29.15 12.62 24.80
N GLU A 184 -29.11 12.82 23.48
CA GLU A 184 -29.27 11.73 22.52
C GLU A 184 -28.02 10.85 22.47
N VAL A 185 -26.83 11.44 22.60
CA VAL A 185 -25.57 10.67 22.73
C VAL A 185 -25.60 9.78 23.96
N MET A 186 -26.04 10.31 25.11
CA MET A 186 -26.14 9.56 26.36
C MET A 186 -27.23 8.49 26.31
N ARG A 187 -28.40 8.79 25.74
CA ARG A 187 -29.45 7.80 25.47
C ARG A 187 -28.88 6.65 24.64
N ARG A 188 -28.17 6.97 23.55
CA ARG A 188 -27.58 5.98 22.66
C ARG A 188 -26.52 5.13 23.36
N ALA A 189 -25.67 5.75 24.17
CA ALA A 189 -24.68 5.05 24.99
C ALA A 189 -25.35 4.03 25.93
N LEU A 190 -26.48 4.39 26.56
CA LEU A 190 -27.24 3.50 27.43
C LEU A 190 -27.90 2.35 26.65
N GLU A 191 -28.52 2.64 25.50
CA GLU A 191 -29.10 1.61 24.61
C GLU A 191 -28.07 0.55 24.21
N LEU A 192 -26.85 0.99 23.91
CA LEU A 192 -25.74 0.12 23.52
C LEU A 192 -25.01 -0.51 24.71
N SER A 193 -25.40 -0.20 25.94
CA SER A 193 -24.69 -0.59 27.16
C SER A 193 -23.19 -0.22 27.11
N ALA A 194 -22.89 0.94 26.51
CA ALA A 194 -21.54 1.46 26.40
C ALA A 194 -21.04 1.92 27.78
N SER A 195 -19.77 1.60 28.06
CA SER A 195 -19.07 2.03 29.27
C SER A 195 -18.21 3.27 29.04
N ALA A 196 -17.89 3.58 27.78
CA ALA A 196 -17.20 4.80 27.38
C ALA A 196 -17.62 5.23 25.97
N ILE A 197 -17.43 6.52 25.67
CA ILE A 197 -17.66 7.11 24.36
C ILE A 197 -16.42 7.90 23.92
N ILE A 198 -16.12 7.90 22.63
CA ILE A 198 -15.11 8.78 22.03
C ILE A 198 -15.79 9.59 20.94
N LEU A 199 -15.69 10.92 21.02
CA LEU A 199 -16.17 11.84 20.00
C LEU A 199 -15.01 12.14 19.04
N VAL A 200 -15.27 12.05 17.75
CA VAL A 200 -14.25 12.21 16.71
C VAL A 200 -14.78 13.16 15.65
N HIS A 201 -14.01 14.19 15.33
CA HIS A 201 -14.27 15.05 14.17
C HIS A 201 -13.04 15.10 13.27
N ASN A 202 -13.24 14.98 11.96
CA ASN A 202 -12.17 15.21 10.99
C ASN A 202 -12.38 16.57 10.29
N HIS A 203 -11.28 17.28 10.09
CA HIS A 203 -11.22 18.47 9.23
C HIS A 203 -10.36 18.13 8.01
N PRO A 204 -10.92 18.01 6.79
CA PRO A 204 -10.19 17.61 5.58
C PRO A 204 -8.97 18.50 5.26
N THR A 205 -8.92 19.72 5.78
CA THR A 205 -7.83 20.69 5.57
C THR A 205 -6.77 20.73 6.68
N GLN A 206 -6.93 19.98 7.78
CA GLN A 206 -5.98 19.94 8.90
C GLN A 206 -5.75 18.49 9.40
N PRO A 207 -4.59 18.15 10.01
CA PRO A 207 -4.42 16.85 10.65
C PRO A 207 -5.52 16.59 11.69
N ILE A 208 -6.01 15.34 11.74
CA ILE A 208 -7.11 14.91 12.64
C ILE A 208 -6.84 15.42 14.07
N SER A 209 -7.68 16.35 14.53
CA SER A 209 -7.69 16.88 15.89
C SER A 209 -8.82 16.16 16.63
N ILE A 210 -8.49 15.45 17.71
CA ILE A 210 -9.50 14.89 18.62
C ILE A 210 -9.45 15.74 19.89
N THR A 211 -10.54 16.48 20.16
CA THR A 211 -10.64 17.32 21.36
C THR A 211 -11.16 16.47 22.52
N LEU A 212 -10.39 16.43 23.62
CA LEU A 212 -10.76 15.75 24.85
C LEU A 212 -11.48 16.72 25.80
N ASP A 213 -12.79 16.86 25.65
CA ASP A 213 -13.59 17.59 26.64
C ASP A 213 -13.81 16.70 27.88
N HIS A 214 -12.90 16.82 28.85
CA HIS A 214 -13.11 16.27 30.17
C HIS A 214 -14.09 17.19 30.91
N ALA A 215 -15.24 16.66 31.32
CA ALA A 215 -16.09 17.34 32.30
C ALA A 215 -15.25 17.53 33.59
N PRO A 216 -15.02 18.77 34.06
CA PRO A 216 -14.31 18.98 35.31
C PRO A 216 -15.15 18.41 36.46
N ASN A 217 -14.57 17.48 37.21
CA ASN A 217 -15.16 16.96 38.45
C ASN A 217 -15.56 18.12 39.36
N ARG A 218 -16.85 18.24 39.64
CA ARG A 218 -17.41 18.95 40.80
C ARG A 218 -18.23 17.98 41.61
#